data_AF-A0A1G4WAI5-F1
#
_entry.id   AF-A0A1G4WAI5-F1
#
_cell.length_a   1.000
_cell.length_b   1.000
_cell.length_c   1.000
_cell.angle_alpha   90.00
_cell.angle_beta   90.00
_cell.angle_gamma   90.00
#
_symmetry.space_group_name_H-M   'P 1'
#
loop_
_entity.id
_entity.type
_entity.pdbx_description
1 polymer ?
#
loop_
_entity_poly.entity_id
_entity_poly.type
_entity_poly.pdbx_seq_one_letter_code
_entity_poly.pdbx_strand_id
1 'polypeptide(L)' 'MRYTYEFKRKCVELYRQGNWPNTPEDVNEKIFRKKIIQWYHVEEACGPEALKPKAFWKAWT' A
#
# COMPACT_ATOMS: atom_id res chain seq x y z
N MET A 1 10.85 -4.35 1.84
CA MET A 1 10.25 -3.66 0.67
C MET A 1 9.56 -2.39 1.12
N ARG A 2 10.00 -1.21 0.66
CA ARG A 2 9.32 0.06 0.90
C ARG A 2 8.52 0.40 -0.36
N TYR A 3 7.19 0.38 -0.26
CA TYR A 3 6.32 0.81 -1.36
C TYR A 3 6.12 2.32 -1.30
N THR A 4 6.23 2.99 -2.44
CA THR A 4 5.91 4.41 -2.57
C THR A 4 4.42 4.64 -2.32
N TYR A 5 4.05 5.87 -1.93
CA TYR A 5 2.66 6.24 -1.69
C TYR A 5 1.79 6.00 -2.95
N GLU A 6 2.29 6.43 -4.10
CA GLU A 6 1.61 6.26 -5.40
C GLU A 6 1.38 4.79 -5.75
N PHE A 7 2.36 3.93 -5.44
CA PHE A 7 2.22 2.49 -5.67
C PHE A 7 1.10 1.90 -4.80
N LYS A 8 1.09 2.22 -3.49
CA LYS A 8 0.04 1.74 -2.58
C LYS A 8 -1.34 2.21 -3.03
N ARG A 9 -1.46 3.47 -3.45
CA ARG A 9 -2.71 4.05 -3.98
C ARG A 9 -3.21 3.31 -5.21
N LYS A 10 -2.35 3.10 -6.22
CA LYS A 10 -2.71 2.31 -7.41
C LYS A 10 -3.17 0.90 -7.06
N CYS A 11 -2.52 0.24 -6.10
CA CYS A 11 -2.96 -1.08 -5.64
C CYS A 11 -4.35 -1.06 -4.98
N VAL A 12 -4.63 -0.05 -4.16
CA VAL A 12 -5.93 0.14 -3.50
C VAL A 12 -7.01 0.47 -4.52
N GLU A 13 -6.72 1.30 -5.53
CA GLU A 13 -7.63 1.63 -6.62
C GLU A 13 -7.99 0.39 -7.47
N LEU A 14 -6.99 -0.42 -7.82
CA LEU A 14 -7.23 -1.70 -8.53
C LEU A 14 -8.09 -2.65 -7.69
N TYR A 15 -7.81 -2.74 -6.38
CA TYR A 15 -8.60 -3.56 -5.46
C TYR A 15 -10.07 -3.11 -5.39
N ARG A 16 -10.35 -1.80 -5.39
CA ARG A 16 -11.72 -1.25 -5.47
C ARG A 16 -12.46 -1.63 -6.75
N GLN A 17 -11.72 -1.79 -7.86
CA GLN A 17 -12.27 -2.25 -9.14
C GLN A 17 -12.45 -3.78 -9.19
N GLY A 18 -12.09 -4.51 -8.13
CA GLY A 18 -12.12 -5.97 -8.09
C GLY A 18 -10.93 -6.65 -8.77
N ASN A 19 -9.92 -5.88 -9.19
CA ASN A 19 -8.72 -6.37 -9.85
C ASN A 19 -7.53 -6.47 -8.89
N TRP A 20 -6.66 -7.45 -9.11
CA TRP A 20 -5.42 -7.59 -8.36
C TRP A 20 -4.23 -7.09 -9.19
N PRO A 21 -3.36 -6.22 -8.63
CA PRO A 21 -2.12 -5.86 -9.30
C PRO A 21 -1.21 -7.08 -9.46
N ASN A 22 -0.43 -7.10 -10.54
CA ASN A 22 0.59 -8.14 -10.75
C ASN A 22 1.53 -8.20 -9.55
N THR A 23 1.60 -9.38 -8.93
CA THR A 23 2.51 -9.62 -7.80
C THR A 23 3.94 -9.65 -8.34
N PRO A 24 4.87 -8.86 -7.78
CA PRO A 24 6.28 -8.96 -8.15
C PRO A 24 6.82 -10.36 -7.80
N GLU A 25 7.64 -10.94 -8.66
CA GLU A 25 8.10 -12.34 -8.58
C GLU A 25 8.81 -12.69 -7.25
N ASP A 26 9.43 -11.69 -6.62
CA ASP A 26 10.17 -11.83 -5.36
C ASP A 26 9.26 -11.84 -4.11
N VAL A 27 7.96 -11.62 -4.26
CA VAL A 27 7.02 -11.50 -3.13
C VAL A 27 5.96 -12.57 -3.17
N ASN A 28 5.75 -13.23 -2.03
CA ASN A 28 4.64 -14.15 -1.87
C ASN A 28 3.30 -13.43 -2.09
N GLU A 29 2.54 -13.86 -3.10
CA GLU A 29 1.25 -13.29 -3.49
C GLU A 29 0.28 -13.15 -2.30
N LYS A 30 0.19 -14.16 -1.44
CA LYS A 30 -0.73 -14.13 -0.29
C LYS A 30 -0.38 -13.00 0.67
N ILE A 31 0.91 -12.76 0.89
CA ILE A 31 1.41 -11.68 1.75
C ILE A 31 1.16 -10.33 1.07
N PHE A 32 1.37 -10.25 -0.23
CA PHE A 32 1.14 -9.03 -1.00
C PHE A 32 -0.34 -8.61 -0.97
N ARG A 33 -1.25 -9.53 -1.27
CA ARG A 33 -2.70 -9.28 -1.22
C ARG A 33 -3.18 -8.86 0.16
N LYS A 34 -2.67 -9.47 1.24
CA LYS A 34 -2.96 -9.03 2.62
C LYS A 34 -2.54 -7.58 2.89
N LYS A 35 -1.40 -7.13 2.35
CA LYS A 35 -0.97 -5.73 2.49
C LYS A 35 -1.90 -4.77 1.76
N ILE A 36 -2.37 -5.13 0.58
CA ILE A 36 -3.33 -4.31 -0.19
C ILE A 36 -4.63 -4.13 0.60
N ILE A 37 -5.16 -5.21 1.17
CA ILE A 37 -6.36 -5.17 2.04
C ILE A 37 -6.11 -4.26 3.25
N GLN A 38 -4.94 -4.36 3.88
CA GLN A 38 -4.58 -3.49 5.00
C GLN A 38 -4.54 -2.02 4.58
N TRP A 39 -3.98 -1.69 3.42
CA TRP A 39 -3.98 -0.32 2.91
C TRP A 39 -5.38 0.18 2.59
N TYR A 40 -6.22 -0.68 2.03
CA TYR A 40 -7.61 -0.37 1.76
C TYR A 40 -8.36 -0.03 3.07
N HIS A 41 -8.24 -0.85 4.11
CA HIS A 41 -8.88 -0.57 5.41
C HIS A 41 -8.33 0.70 6.08
N VAL A 42 -7.03 0.95 5.98
CA VAL A 42 -6.42 2.18 6.52
C VAL A 42 -6.93 3.43 5.78
N GLU A 43 -7.06 3.34 4.45
CA GLU A 43 -7.63 4.43 3.65
C GLU A 43 -9.13 4.63 3.94
N GLU A 44 -9.89 3.56 4.16
CA GLU A 44 -11.31 3.63 4.52
C GLU A 44 -11.52 4.28 5.90
N ALA A 45 -10.69 3.94 6.89
CA ALA A 45 -10.83 4.44 8.25
C ALA A 45 -10.28 5.87 8.45
N CYS A 46 -9.13 6.20 7.85
CA CYS A 46 -8.38 7.42 8.15
C CYS A 46 -8.18 8.33 6.93
N GLY A 47 -8.71 7.96 5.76
CA GLY A 47 -8.52 8.67 4.51
C GLY A 47 -7.19 8.37 3.81
N PRO A 48 -7.01 8.86 2.57
CA PRO A 48 -5.87 8.52 1.72
C PRO A 48 -4.53 9.02 2.27
N GLU A 49 -4.54 10.09 3.06
CA GLU A 49 -3.33 10.66 3.65
C GLU A 49 -2.66 9.74 4.67
N ALA A 50 -3.42 8.79 5.24
CA ALA A 50 -2.89 7.81 6.18
C ALA A 50 -1.91 6.82 5.52
N LEU A 51 -1.96 6.66 4.19
CA LEU A 51 -1.00 5.85 3.44
C LEU A 51 0.32 6.57 3.16
N LYS A 52 0.35 7.91 3.30
CA LYS A 52 1.59 8.67 3.15
C LYS A 52 2.58 8.23 4.22
N PRO A 53 3.86 8.00 3.87
CA PRO A 53 4.87 7.75 4.88
C PRO A 53 4.88 8.93 5.86
N LYS A 54 4.71 8.66 7.17
CA LYS A 54 4.89 9.68 8.19
C LYS A 54 6.31 10.23 8.06
N ALA A 55 6.45 11.55 7.98
CA ALA A 55 7.72 12.27 7.83
C ALA A 55 8.68 12.15 9.04
N PHE A 56 8.46 11.19 9.94
CA PHE A 56 9.36 10.87 11.05
C PHE A 56 10.40 9.83 10.62
N TRP A 57 11.13 10.12 9.54
CA TRP A 57 12.47 9.56 9.38
C TRP A 57 13.39 10.63 9.92
N LYS A 58 13.95 10.42 11.13
CA LYS A 58 15.06 11.23 11.63
C LYS A 58 16.08 11.30 10.50
N ALA A 59 16.31 12.51 9.98
CA ALA A 59 17.53 12.79 9.24
C ALA A 59 18.66 12.57 10.25
N TRP A 60 19.34 11.43 10.15
CA TRP A 60 20.66 11.31 10.77
C TRP A 60 21.53 12.28 9.99
N THR A 61 21.81 13.42 10.63
CA THR A 61 22.87 14.34 10.20
C THR A 61 24.19 13.81 10.73
#